data_AF-A0A819NJX5-F1
#
_entry.id   AF-A0A819NJX5-F1
#
_cell.length_a   1.000
_cell.length_b   1.000
_cell.length_c   1.000
_cell.angle_alpha   90.00
_cell.angle_beta   90.00
_cell.angle_gamma   90.00
#
_symmetry.space_group_name_H-M   'P 1'
#
loop_
_entity.id
_entity.type
_entity.pdbx_description
1 polymer ?
#
loop_
_entity_poly.entity_id
_entity_poly.type
_entity_poly.pdbx_seq_one_letter_code
_entity_poly.pdbx_strand_id
1 'polypeptide(L)'
;TEEAVTTEIGDIISNSTQQKAFGDFIQKLNGDREQYSISTGSPPSNVAVDICFCLDITGSMSRWLSQTKVQMKVIITEIKRQINEKYPSLKLKLNFAIVGYRDITDRPQYETLNFTHDEDKVIEFLNKLQAKGGGDCPEDVLGALDQCLSIPNWSGSNARFIVLITDAPGHGRDLNDDENDQYKNGTGLTVNSIFKRLLEKD
;
A
#
# COMPACT_ATOMS: atom_id res chain seq x y z
N THR A 1 -1.90 -25.81 -9.69
CA THR A 1 -1.95 -25.45 -11.13
C THR A 1 -2.05 -23.94 -11.20
N GLU A 2 -1.35 -23.29 -12.12
CA GLU A 2 -1.36 -21.83 -12.32
C GLU A 2 -2.78 -21.26 -12.36
N GLU A 3 -3.72 -21.99 -12.99
CA GLU A 3 -5.15 -21.67 -13.01
C GLU A 3 -5.76 -21.50 -11.61
N ALA A 4 -5.43 -22.36 -10.64
CA ALA A 4 -6.02 -22.30 -9.30
C ALA A 4 -5.60 -21.03 -8.53
N VAL A 5 -4.37 -20.56 -8.73
CA VAL A 5 -3.86 -19.33 -8.09
C VAL A 5 -4.47 -18.08 -8.72
N THR A 6 -4.66 -18.07 -10.05
CA THR A 6 -5.38 -16.98 -10.74
C THR A 6 -6.85 -16.91 -10.34
N THR A 7 -7.51 -18.06 -10.12
CA THR A 7 -8.91 -18.10 -9.66
C THR A 7 -9.04 -17.59 -8.23
N GLU A 8 -8.15 -18.00 -7.32
CA GLU A 8 -8.16 -17.49 -5.93
C GLU A 8 -7.92 -15.97 -5.84
N ILE A 9 -7.00 -15.42 -6.65
CA ILE A 9 -6.76 -13.97 -6.70
C ILE A 9 -7.95 -13.24 -7.33
N GLY A 10 -8.56 -13.81 -8.38
CA GLY A 10 -9.77 -13.27 -8.99
C GLY A 10 -10.96 -13.21 -8.04
N ASP A 11 -11.11 -14.22 -7.19
CA ASP A 11 -12.17 -14.31 -6.18
C ASP A 11 -11.95 -13.38 -4.98
N ILE A 12 -10.70 -13.10 -4.62
CA ILE A 12 -10.36 -12.10 -3.58
C ILE A 12 -10.64 -10.69 -4.08
N ILE A 13 -10.34 -10.41 -5.36
CA ILE A 13 -10.55 -9.09 -5.97
C ILE A 13 -12.05 -8.80 -6.18
N SER A 14 -12.80 -9.80 -6.65
CA SER A 14 -14.24 -9.65 -6.91
C SER A 14 -15.08 -9.49 -5.63
N ASN A 15 -14.60 -10.02 -4.50
CA ASN A 15 -15.25 -9.88 -3.21
C ASN A 15 -14.71 -8.71 -2.37
N SER A 16 -13.78 -7.90 -2.90
CA SER A 16 -13.26 -6.74 -2.17
C SER A 16 -14.24 -5.57 -2.23
N THR A 17 -14.52 -4.95 -1.09
CA THR A 17 -15.38 -3.76 -0.98
C THR A 17 -14.85 -2.56 -1.78
N GLN A 18 -13.59 -2.62 -2.24
CA GLN A 18 -12.94 -1.59 -3.04
C GLN A 18 -12.93 -1.86 -4.56
N GLN A 19 -13.66 -2.88 -5.02
CA GLN A 19 -13.79 -3.17 -6.46
C GLN A 19 -14.37 -1.99 -7.24
N LYS A 20 -15.22 -1.18 -6.62
CA LYS A 20 -15.76 0.05 -7.21
C LYS A 20 -14.65 1.07 -7.54
N ALA A 21 -13.68 1.20 -6.64
CA ALA A 21 -12.55 2.13 -6.78
C ALA A 21 -11.50 1.66 -7.78
N PHE A 22 -11.18 0.36 -7.75
CA PHE A 22 -10.02 -0.18 -8.46
C PHE A 22 -10.39 -1.16 -9.59
N GLY A 23 -11.66 -1.40 -9.88
CA GLY A 23 -12.11 -2.33 -10.93
C GLY A 23 -11.56 -1.95 -12.30
N ASP A 24 -11.74 -0.69 -12.70
CA ASP A 24 -11.20 -0.15 -13.95
C ASP A 24 -9.67 -0.13 -13.97
N PHE A 25 -9.05 0.08 -12.80
CA PHE A 25 -7.59 0.01 -12.63
C PHE A 25 -7.07 -1.40 -12.88
N ILE A 26 -7.69 -2.42 -12.29
CA ILE A 26 -7.33 -3.82 -12.51
C ILE A 26 -7.57 -4.21 -13.97
N GLN A 27 -8.65 -3.73 -14.59
CA GLN A 27 -8.92 -3.99 -16.01
C GLN A 27 -7.86 -3.35 -16.92
N LYS A 28 -7.43 -2.11 -16.64
CA LYS A 28 -6.33 -1.45 -17.36
C LYS A 28 -5.00 -2.15 -17.14
N LEU A 29 -4.68 -2.53 -15.90
CA LEU A 29 -3.49 -3.33 -15.59
C LEU A 29 -3.51 -4.70 -16.28
N ASN A 30 -4.68 -5.33 -16.46
CA ASN A 30 -4.80 -6.58 -17.21
C ASN A 30 -4.56 -6.39 -18.71
N GLY A 31 -4.85 -5.20 -19.27
CA GLY A 31 -4.49 -4.83 -20.64
C GLY A 31 -2.99 -4.56 -20.81
N ASP A 32 -2.35 -3.99 -19.79
CA ASP A 32 -0.91 -3.67 -19.77
C ASP A 32 -0.03 -4.82 -19.23
N ARG A 33 -0.64 -5.92 -18.76
CA ARG A 33 0.03 -7.22 -18.57
C ARG A 33 0.36 -7.83 -19.93
N GLU A 34 1.24 -7.19 -20.70
CA GLU A 34 2.29 -8.01 -21.27
C GLU A 34 3.00 -8.64 -20.06
N GLN A 35 2.96 -9.97 -19.97
CA GLN A 35 3.96 -10.67 -19.18
C GLN A 35 5.30 -10.08 -19.61
N TYR A 36 5.90 -9.22 -18.78
CA TYR A 36 7.34 -9.13 -18.75
C TYR A 36 7.76 -10.52 -18.34
N SER A 37 7.95 -11.37 -19.35
CA SER A 37 8.63 -12.63 -19.21
C SER A 37 9.83 -12.31 -18.34
N ILE A 38 9.97 -13.01 -17.22
CA ILE A 38 11.27 -13.15 -16.58
C ILE A 38 12.06 -13.94 -17.62
N SER A 39 12.54 -13.24 -18.65
CA SER A 39 13.17 -13.82 -19.81
C SER A 39 14.49 -14.33 -19.31
N THR A 40 14.54 -15.64 -18.97
CA THR A 40 15.67 -16.56 -19.15
C THR A 40 17.08 -15.94 -19.12
N GLY A 41 17.30 -15.02 -18.20
CA GLY A 41 18.54 -14.31 -17.94
C GLY A 41 18.87 -14.54 -16.48
N SER A 42 20.16 -14.64 -16.16
CA SER A 42 20.58 -14.72 -14.77
C SER A 42 19.97 -13.55 -13.99
N PRO A 43 19.40 -13.80 -12.79
CA PRO A 43 18.85 -12.73 -11.97
C PRO A 43 19.86 -11.60 -11.85
N PRO A 44 19.43 -10.32 -11.97
CA PRO A 44 20.35 -9.21 -11.75
C PRO A 44 21.02 -9.40 -10.39
N SER A 45 22.34 -9.23 -10.34
CA SER A 45 23.13 -9.48 -9.14
C SER A 45 22.76 -8.57 -7.97
N ASN A 46 22.13 -7.43 -8.25
CA ASN A 46 21.61 -6.48 -7.28
C ASN A 46 20.15 -6.16 -7.61
N VAL A 47 19.26 -6.26 -6.63
CA VAL A 47 17.86 -5.84 -6.73
C VAL A 47 17.56 -4.91 -5.57
N ALA A 48 17.01 -3.73 -5.87
CA ALA A 48 16.48 -2.81 -4.88
C ALA A 48 14.95 -2.78 -4.97
N VAL A 49 14.28 -2.86 -3.82
CA VAL A 49 12.82 -2.84 -3.71
C VAL A 49 12.42 -1.80 -2.67
N ASP A 50 11.46 -0.96 -3.03
CA ASP A 50 10.87 0.03 -2.15
C ASP A 50 9.45 -0.39 -1.77
N ILE A 51 9.18 -0.46 -0.48
CA ILE A 51 7.86 -0.83 0.06
C ILE A 51 7.37 0.31 0.96
N CYS A 52 6.30 0.97 0.55
CA CYS A 52 5.61 1.96 1.36
C CYS A 52 4.34 1.35 1.96
N PHE A 53 4.28 1.21 3.27
CA PHE A 53 3.06 0.79 3.96
C PHE A 53 2.16 2.00 4.18
N CYS A 54 0.97 1.98 3.58
CA CYS A 54 -0.09 2.96 3.80
C CYS A 54 -1.09 2.35 4.78
N LEU A 55 -1.03 2.77 6.04
CA LEU A 55 -1.74 2.15 7.14
C LEU A 55 -2.83 3.07 7.68
N ASP A 56 -4.05 2.57 7.68
CA ASP A 56 -5.16 3.19 8.38
C ASP A 56 -4.92 3.10 9.90
N ILE A 57 -4.94 4.26 10.55
CA ILE A 57 -4.78 4.42 11.99
C ILE A 57 -5.97 5.16 12.62
N THR A 58 -7.18 5.03 12.05
CA THR A 58 -8.42 5.50 12.68
C THR A 58 -8.90 4.57 13.80
N GLY A 59 -9.94 5.00 14.52
CA GLY A 59 -10.44 4.28 15.70
C GLY A 59 -10.98 2.87 15.39
N SER A 60 -11.56 2.65 14.20
CA SER A 60 -12.09 1.35 13.75
C SER A 60 -10.99 0.28 13.72
N MET A 61 -9.80 0.67 13.27
CA MET A 61 -8.61 -0.16 13.19
C MET A 61 -8.03 -0.59 14.53
N SER A 62 -8.52 -0.08 15.68
CA SER A 62 -7.98 -0.38 17.01
C SER A 62 -7.81 -1.88 17.31
N ARG A 63 -8.76 -2.72 16.90
CA ARG A 63 -8.71 -4.19 17.09
C ARG A 63 -7.76 -4.91 16.13
N TRP A 64 -7.47 -4.30 14.98
CA TRP A 64 -6.68 -4.87 13.89
C TRP A 64 -5.23 -4.42 13.97
N LEU A 65 -4.99 -3.20 14.44
CA LEU A 65 -3.70 -2.52 14.42
C LEU A 65 -2.61 -3.33 15.11
N SER A 66 -2.88 -3.97 16.25
CA SER A 66 -1.89 -4.82 16.92
C SER A 66 -1.42 -5.98 16.04
N GLN A 67 -2.36 -6.68 15.39
CA GLN A 67 -2.07 -7.81 14.52
C GLN A 67 -1.40 -7.33 13.23
N THR A 68 -1.88 -6.24 12.64
CA THR A 68 -1.28 -5.60 11.47
C THR A 68 0.18 -5.24 11.72
N LYS A 69 0.49 -4.63 12.86
CA LYS A 69 1.88 -4.33 13.26
C LYS A 69 2.74 -5.58 13.37
N VAL A 70 2.20 -6.68 13.89
CA VAL A 70 2.93 -7.96 13.95
C VAL A 70 3.23 -8.48 12.54
N GLN A 71 2.26 -8.50 11.65
CA GLN A 71 2.47 -8.98 10.27
C GLN A 71 3.44 -8.09 9.49
N MET A 72 3.34 -6.77 9.63
CA MET A 72 4.31 -5.85 9.02
C MET A 72 5.73 -6.11 9.51
N LYS A 73 5.93 -6.35 10.81
CA LYS A 73 7.26 -6.72 11.35
C LYS A 73 7.77 -8.01 10.74
N VAL A 74 6.93 -9.04 10.63
CA VAL A 74 7.30 -10.29 9.96
C VAL A 74 7.75 -10.00 8.53
N ILE A 75 6.97 -9.26 7.75
CA ILE A 75 7.34 -8.88 6.37
C ILE A 75 8.71 -8.19 6.33
N ILE A 76 8.95 -7.21 7.20
CA ILE A 76 10.20 -6.44 7.25
C ILE A 76 11.40 -7.34 7.55
N THR A 77 11.30 -8.22 8.55
CA THR A 77 12.43 -9.05 9.00
C THR A 77 12.65 -10.30 8.14
N GLU A 78 11.56 -10.87 7.62
CA GLU A 78 11.55 -12.23 7.08
C GLU A 78 11.75 -12.27 5.57
N ILE A 79 11.25 -11.28 4.81
CA ILE A 79 11.39 -11.25 3.33
C ILE A 79 12.87 -11.35 2.93
N LYS A 80 13.72 -10.58 3.61
CA LYS A 80 15.15 -10.54 3.34
C LYS A 80 15.80 -11.90 3.60
N ARG A 81 15.43 -12.56 4.70
CA ARG A 81 15.93 -13.90 5.06
C ARG A 81 15.51 -14.93 4.01
N GLN A 82 14.23 -15.00 3.68
CA GLN A 82 13.69 -15.98 2.73
C GLN A 82 14.28 -15.81 1.32
N ILE A 83 14.42 -14.57 0.85
CA ILE A 83 15.00 -14.31 -0.48
C ILE A 83 16.48 -14.67 -0.50
N ASN A 84 17.25 -14.31 0.54
CA ASN A 84 18.66 -14.68 0.61
C ASN A 84 18.88 -16.20 0.68
N GLU A 85 17.99 -16.94 1.36
CA GLU A 85 18.07 -18.41 1.41
C GLU A 85 17.77 -19.05 0.05
N LYS A 86 16.77 -18.53 -0.66
CA LYS A 86 16.37 -19.06 -1.97
C LYS A 86 17.31 -18.62 -3.09
N TYR A 87 17.91 -17.43 -2.99
CA TYR A 87 18.80 -16.83 -3.98
C TYR A 87 20.06 -16.23 -3.31
N PRO A 88 21.02 -17.05 -2.86
CA PRO A 88 22.19 -16.56 -2.11
C PRO A 88 23.11 -15.60 -2.86
N SER A 89 23.07 -15.63 -4.20
CA SER A 89 23.86 -14.73 -5.06
C SER A 89 23.18 -13.38 -5.32
N LEU A 90 21.93 -13.20 -4.89
CA LEU A 90 21.17 -11.97 -5.09
C LEU A 90 21.46 -10.98 -3.96
N LYS A 91 21.97 -9.80 -4.29
CA LYS A 91 22.08 -8.70 -3.32
C LYS A 91 20.78 -7.92 -3.29
N LEU A 92 19.90 -8.28 -2.35
CA LEU A 92 18.64 -7.59 -2.13
C LEU A 92 18.81 -6.39 -1.19
N LYS A 93 18.40 -5.20 -1.65
CA LYS A 93 18.24 -4.01 -0.83
C LYS A 93 16.75 -3.72 -0.67
N LEU A 94 16.26 -3.69 0.57
CA LEU A 94 14.89 -3.31 0.89
C LEU A 94 14.91 -1.93 1.54
N ASN A 95 14.08 -1.02 1.04
CA ASN A 95 13.79 0.24 1.71
C ASN A 95 12.31 0.26 2.09
N PHE A 96 12.03 0.68 3.31
CA PHE A 96 10.68 0.75 3.84
C PHE A 96 10.30 2.18 4.18
N ALA A 97 9.08 2.55 3.85
CA ALA A 97 8.42 3.78 4.31
C ALA A 97 7.08 3.43 4.95
N ILE A 98 6.59 4.30 5.83
CA ILE A 98 5.27 4.15 6.46
C ILE A 98 4.53 5.47 6.36
N VAL A 99 3.28 5.42 5.91
CA VAL A 99 2.29 6.50 6.01
C VAL A 99 1.14 5.97 6.85
N GLY A 100 1.08 6.38 8.11
CA GLY A 100 -0.13 6.23 8.92
C GLY A 100 -1.09 7.36 8.57
N TYR A 101 -2.34 7.04 8.21
CA TYR A 101 -3.34 8.04 7.85
C TYR A 101 -4.62 7.91 8.67
N ARG A 102 -5.33 9.04 8.79
CA ARG A 102 -6.64 9.17 9.41
C ARG A 102 -7.58 9.97 8.51
N ASP A 103 -8.73 10.32 9.05
CA ASP A 103 -9.72 11.16 8.40
C ASP A 103 -9.25 12.63 8.25
N ILE A 104 -9.86 13.36 7.33
CA ILE A 104 -9.56 14.72 6.88
C ILE A 104 -9.52 15.73 8.03
N THR A 105 -10.40 15.56 9.02
CA THR A 105 -10.49 16.47 10.17
C THR A 105 -9.55 16.10 11.32
N ASP A 106 -8.93 14.93 11.30
CA ASP A 106 -8.08 14.48 12.40
C ASP A 106 -6.76 15.24 12.49
N ARG A 107 -6.25 15.36 13.73
CA ARG A 107 -5.00 16.06 14.01
C ARG A 107 -4.11 15.23 14.96
N PRO A 108 -2.94 14.75 14.51
CA PRO A 108 -2.43 14.81 13.14
C PRO A 108 -3.21 13.87 12.19
N GLN A 109 -3.45 14.32 10.96
CA GLN A 109 -4.09 13.53 9.90
C GLN A 109 -3.15 12.42 9.40
N TYR A 110 -1.86 12.72 9.28
CA TYR A 110 -0.85 11.77 8.83
C TYR A 110 0.32 11.68 9.81
N GLU A 111 0.90 10.49 9.92
CA GLU A 111 2.15 10.22 10.60
C GLU A 111 3.06 9.45 9.64
N THR A 112 4.19 10.03 9.24
CA THR A 112 5.02 9.48 8.17
C THR A 112 6.45 9.15 8.60
N LEU A 113 6.98 8.07 8.02
CA LEU A 113 8.38 7.67 8.04
C LEU A 113 8.85 7.58 6.59
N ASN A 114 9.86 8.40 6.25
CA ASN A 114 10.51 8.36 4.94
C ASN A 114 11.27 7.04 4.74
N PHE A 115 11.56 6.72 3.47
CA PHE A 115 12.31 5.52 3.12
C PHE A 115 13.61 5.36 3.91
N THR A 116 13.75 4.20 4.52
CA THR A 116 14.95 3.78 5.23
C THR A 116 15.16 2.28 5.06
N HIS A 117 16.42 1.85 5.12
CA HIS A 117 16.80 0.43 5.16
C HIS A 117 17.08 -0.04 6.60
N ASP A 118 16.93 0.86 7.57
CA ASP A 118 17.10 0.61 9.00
C ASP A 118 15.81 -0.01 9.56
N GLU A 119 15.80 -1.34 9.64
CA GLU A 119 14.64 -2.14 10.08
C GLU A 119 14.20 -1.74 11.50
N ASP A 120 15.14 -1.44 12.41
CA ASP A 120 14.83 -1.03 13.78
C ASP A 120 14.08 0.30 13.82
N LYS A 121 14.47 1.29 13.01
CA LYS A 121 13.74 2.56 12.90
C LYS A 121 12.32 2.37 12.39
N VAL A 122 12.12 1.46 11.42
CA VAL A 122 10.79 1.15 10.87
C VAL A 122 9.91 0.54 11.96
N ILE A 123 10.46 -0.43 12.71
CA ILE A 123 9.77 -1.11 13.81
C ILE A 123 9.44 -0.14 14.94
N GLU A 124 10.39 0.74 15.31
CA GLU A 124 10.20 1.76 16.35
C GLU A 124 9.07 2.73 15.96
N PHE A 125 9.09 3.23 14.72
CA PHE A 125 8.03 4.10 14.21
C PHE A 125 6.68 3.40 14.21
N LEU A 126 6.61 2.17 13.69
CA LEU A 126 5.41 1.36 13.65
C LEU A 126 4.81 1.14 15.05
N ASN A 127 5.65 0.95 16.07
CA ASN A 127 5.20 0.79 17.45
C ASN A 127 4.52 2.05 18.01
N LYS A 128 4.95 3.25 17.59
CA LYS A 128 4.41 4.54 18.06
C LYS A 128 3.01 4.85 17.54
N LEU A 129 2.62 4.31 16.39
CA LEU A 129 1.33 4.59 15.76
C LEU A 129 0.15 4.16 16.66
N GLN A 130 -0.91 4.95 16.71
CA GLN A 130 -2.09 4.66 17.51
C GLN A 130 -3.37 4.85 16.70
N ALA A 131 -4.27 3.89 16.83
CA ALA A 131 -5.63 3.93 16.29
C ALA A 131 -6.46 4.96 17.07
N LYS A 132 -6.82 6.06 16.42
CA LYS A 132 -7.65 7.14 16.99
C LYS A 132 -8.17 8.04 15.88
N GLY A 133 -9.20 8.83 16.19
CA GLY A 133 -9.84 9.68 15.19
C GLY A 133 -10.89 8.92 14.38
N GLY A 134 -11.17 9.43 13.18
CA GLY A 134 -12.28 9.07 12.32
C GLY A 134 -13.45 10.04 12.46
N GLY A 135 -14.57 9.68 11.86
CA GLY A 135 -15.80 10.44 11.93
C GLY A 135 -16.96 9.61 11.38
N ASP A 136 -17.20 9.74 10.09
CA ASP A 136 -17.99 8.80 9.31
C ASP A 136 -17.18 7.52 8.98
N CYS A 137 -17.84 6.58 8.31
CA CYS A 137 -17.23 5.28 7.99
C CYS A 137 -16.15 5.37 6.91
N PRO A 138 -16.32 6.12 5.80
CA PRO A 138 -15.24 6.32 4.84
C PRO A 138 -14.08 7.15 5.42
N GLU A 139 -12.87 6.95 4.89
CA GLU A 139 -11.63 7.57 5.37
C GLU A 139 -10.83 8.22 4.22
N ASP A 140 -9.76 8.98 4.53
CA ASP A 140 -8.96 9.72 3.53
C ASP A 140 -7.95 8.86 2.74
N VAL A 141 -8.42 7.82 2.07
CA VAL A 141 -7.59 6.86 1.32
C VAL A 141 -6.80 7.53 0.19
N LEU A 142 -7.43 8.41 -0.62
CA LEU A 142 -6.73 9.07 -1.73
C LEU A 142 -5.68 10.05 -1.24
N GLY A 143 -5.96 10.79 -0.16
CA GLY A 143 -4.97 11.64 0.48
C GLY A 143 -3.79 10.83 1.01
N ALA A 144 -4.05 9.66 1.62
CA ALA A 144 -2.99 8.78 2.08
C ALA A 144 -2.10 8.23 0.96
N LEU A 145 -2.69 7.83 -0.18
CA LEU A 145 -1.93 7.42 -1.37
C LEU A 145 -1.12 8.58 -1.97
N ASP A 146 -1.68 9.78 -1.99
CA ASP A 146 -0.94 10.99 -2.37
C ASP A 146 0.26 11.23 -1.43
N GLN A 147 0.09 11.10 -0.12
CA GLN A 147 1.18 11.21 0.84
C GLN A 147 2.28 10.17 0.56
N CYS A 148 1.92 8.92 0.27
CA CYS A 148 2.89 7.88 -0.09
C CYS A 148 3.70 8.27 -1.34
N LEU A 149 3.02 8.79 -2.37
CA LEU A 149 3.64 9.29 -3.60
C LEU A 149 4.49 10.54 -3.37
N SER A 150 4.24 11.29 -2.31
CA SER A 150 4.97 12.51 -1.96
C SER A 150 6.20 12.25 -1.10
N ILE A 151 6.38 11.04 -0.56
CA ILE A 151 7.60 10.65 0.15
C ILE A 151 8.81 10.81 -0.79
N PRO A 152 9.87 11.52 -0.35
CA PRO A 152 11.08 11.66 -1.15
C PRO A 152 11.85 10.33 -1.18
N ASN A 153 12.72 10.18 -2.18
CA ASN A 153 13.61 9.03 -2.29
C ASN A 153 12.89 7.68 -2.44
N TRP A 154 11.80 7.64 -3.21
CA TRP A 154 11.54 6.44 -4.01
C TRP A 154 12.81 6.26 -4.83
N SER A 155 13.65 5.34 -4.40
CA SER A 155 14.94 5.12 -5.02
C SER A 155 14.68 4.60 -6.43
N GLY A 156 15.67 4.67 -7.32
CA GLY A 156 15.61 4.02 -8.65
C GLY A 156 15.57 2.49 -8.56
N SER A 157 14.80 1.97 -7.61
CA SER A 157 14.55 0.58 -7.29
C SER A 157 13.93 -0.14 -8.47
N ASN A 158 14.29 -1.41 -8.59
CA ASN A 158 13.80 -2.30 -9.63
C ASN A 158 12.30 -2.60 -9.46
N ALA A 159 11.77 -2.49 -8.23
CA ALA A 159 10.37 -2.66 -7.94
C ALA A 159 9.91 -1.71 -6.82
N ARG A 160 8.66 -1.26 -6.92
CA ARG A 160 8.03 -0.33 -5.99
C ARG A 160 6.64 -0.83 -5.61
N PHE A 161 6.35 -0.81 -4.33
CA PHE A 161 5.08 -1.27 -3.79
C PHE A 161 4.51 -0.22 -2.83
N ILE A 162 3.22 0.04 -2.98
CA ILE A 162 2.41 0.63 -1.90
C ILE A 162 1.51 -0.49 -1.38
N VAL A 163 1.56 -0.74 -0.08
CA VAL A 163 0.71 -1.72 0.59
C VAL A 163 -0.31 -0.94 1.42
N LEU A 164 -1.53 -0.79 0.88
CA LEU A 164 -2.65 -0.16 1.58
C LEU A 164 -3.30 -1.17 2.54
N ILE A 165 -3.46 -0.78 3.80
CA ILE A 165 -4.06 -1.58 4.86
C ILE A 165 -5.13 -0.74 5.56
N THR A 166 -6.39 -1.09 5.39
CA THR A 166 -7.56 -0.36 5.92
C THR A 166 -8.75 -1.29 6.12
N ASP A 167 -9.65 -0.92 7.03
CA ASP A 167 -10.94 -1.60 7.24
C ASP A 167 -12.15 -0.80 6.72
N ALA A 168 -11.90 0.37 6.11
CA ALA A 168 -12.90 1.30 5.63
C ALA A 168 -12.73 1.62 4.12
N PRO A 169 -13.82 2.04 3.43
CA PRO A 169 -13.70 2.56 2.08
C PRO A 169 -13.13 3.99 2.11
N GLY A 170 -12.69 4.51 0.96
CA GLY A 170 -12.22 5.90 0.87
C GLY A 170 -13.38 6.89 0.65
N HIS A 171 -13.20 8.16 1.02
CA HIS A 171 -14.16 9.23 0.69
C HIS A 171 -14.36 9.45 -0.81
N GLY A 172 -15.58 9.81 -1.19
CA GLY A 172 -15.93 10.16 -2.56
C GLY A 172 -16.67 9.04 -3.29
N ARG A 173 -17.58 9.42 -4.18
CA ARG A 173 -18.46 8.47 -4.88
C ARG A 173 -17.77 7.50 -5.82
N ASP A 174 -16.54 7.80 -6.21
CA ASP A 174 -15.70 6.85 -6.96
C ASP A 174 -15.24 5.67 -6.08
N LEU A 175 -15.21 5.84 -4.76
CA LEU A 175 -14.67 4.87 -3.80
C LEU A 175 -15.72 4.18 -2.95
N ASN A 176 -16.87 4.82 -2.69
CA ASN A 176 -17.91 4.28 -1.83
C ASN A 176 -19.34 4.74 -2.23
N ASP A 177 -20.36 4.07 -1.70
CA ASP A 177 -21.79 4.42 -1.84
C ASP A 177 -22.45 4.80 -0.51
N ASP A 178 -21.68 5.03 0.55
CA ASP A 178 -22.22 5.36 1.88
C ASP A 178 -22.97 6.70 1.84
N GLU A 179 -24.25 6.68 2.17
CA GLU A 179 -25.08 7.89 2.24
C GLU A 179 -24.68 8.81 3.39
N ASN A 180 -23.94 8.33 4.37
CA ASN A 180 -23.42 9.11 5.49
C ASN A 180 -22.01 9.65 5.25
N ASP A 181 -21.40 9.37 4.09
CA ASP A 181 -20.11 9.95 3.70
C ASP A 181 -20.19 11.48 3.79
N GLN A 182 -19.37 12.09 4.64
CA GLN A 182 -19.34 13.54 4.81
C GLN A 182 -18.66 14.24 3.64
N TYR A 183 -17.89 13.50 2.83
CA TYR A 183 -17.09 13.97 1.71
C TYR A 183 -17.44 13.23 0.41
N LYS A 184 -18.75 13.08 0.13
CA LYS A 184 -19.28 12.43 -1.10
C LYS A 184 -18.67 12.94 -2.40
N ASN A 185 -18.33 14.23 -2.44
CA ASN A 185 -17.74 14.88 -3.62
C ASN A 185 -16.21 14.74 -3.68
N GLY A 186 -15.61 14.00 -2.75
CA GLY A 186 -14.17 13.84 -2.60
C GLY A 186 -13.48 15.07 -2.00
N THR A 187 -12.15 15.00 -1.95
CA THR A 187 -11.26 16.04 -1.38
C THR A 187 -10.55 16.87 -2.46
N GLY A 188 -10.96 16.75 -3.71
CA GLY A 188 -10.27 17.31 -4.89
C GLY A 188 -9.28 16.33 -5.55
N LEU A 189 -8.90 15.26 -4.84
CA LEU A 189 -8.21 14.11 -5.42
C LEU A 189 -9.23 13.14 -6.03
N THR A 190 -8.87 12.56 -7.18
CA THR A 190 -9.66 11.51 -7.86
C THR A 190 -8.81 10.26 -8.03
N VAL A 191 -9.45 9.09 -8.17
CA VAL A 191 -8.77 7.82 -8.47
C VAL A 191 -7.86 7.96 -9.69
N ASN A 192 -8.37 8.60 -10.76
CA ASN A 192 -7.60 8.83 -11.99
C ASN A 192 -6.37 9.71 -11.76
N SER A 193 -6.48 10.75 -10.93
CA SER A 193 -5.34 11.62 -10.62
C SER A 193 -4.24 10.89 -9.84
N ILE A 194 -4.62 10.05 -8.87
CA ILE A 194 -3.68 9.22 -8.11
C ILE A 194 -3.06 8.15 -9.01
N PHE A 195 -3.86 7.50 -9.85
CA PHE A 195 -3.39 6.50 -10.78
C PHE A 195 -2.36 7.07 -11.77
N LYS A 196 -2.64 8.24 -12.36
CA LYS A 196 -1.70 8.91 -13.25
C LYS A 196 -0.35 9.15 -12.55
N ARG A 197 -0.40 9.60 -11.30
CA ARG A 197 0.82 9.83 -10.51
C ARG A 197 1.54 8.55 -10.09
N LEU A 198 0.83 7.43 -9.90
CA LEU A 198 1.44 6.12 -9.68
C LEU A 198 2.22 5.66 -10.92
N LEU A 199 1.65 5.86 -12.12
CA LEU A 199 2.31 5.52 -13.38
C LEU A 199 3.50 6.43 -13.71
N GLU A 200 3.39 7.72 -13.39
CA GLU A 200 4.43 8.72 -13.62
C GLU A 200 5.51 8.73 -12.52
N LYS A 201 5.41 7.84 -11.52
CA LYS A 201 6.36 7.81 -10.40
C LYS A 201 7.68 7.17 -10.82
N ASP A 202 8.62 8.04 -11.18
CA ASP A 202 10.01 7.72 -11.54
C ASP A 202 10.83 7.00 -10.47
#